data_AF-A0A525CA87-F1
#
_entry.id   AF-A0A525CA87-F1
#
_cell.length_a   1.000
_cell.length_b   1.000
_cell.length_c   1.000
_cell.angle_alpha   90.00
_cell.angle_beta   90.00
_cell.angle_gamma   90.00
#
_symmetry.space_group_name_H-M   'P 1'
#
loop_
_entity.id
_entity.type
_entity.pdbx_description
1 polymer ?
#
loop_
_entity_poly.entity_id
_entity_poly.type
_entity_poly.pdbx_seq_one_letter_code
_entity_poly.pdbx_strand_id
1 'polypeptide(L)'
;MSKKMNRALCGFLYMLLAGLLASCANSVSDDMISAAARFPVCSEATGLAAPLPACTPETPCNRTASEVAGSTIRKPTVVPECADPWDEMHTQEVLGFTRHACIYRPPGASANSKRPLVLWFHPGGNGTAQMAGTEASLLFKAPDYDLTGDPKRPGFVLAAVQGRNLRFPTAAPRDGHHHDFYFRDLQSPSTNPDIANVDALIDALVAEGNIDTSRIYLMGWSNGAFFSQLYTIARDTTATPAGNRVAAAAVFSAGSPFAGISWDPFNLRNVLDEDDCQPTEYPESENPILIVYRTTDSAVPCDSVQADCFGTEPGYTTLDWINDAIAAGLKVQGLIIGGLEAGKNFDETMPACLDFSGGCPEGNCRTSYLGVACLSLLNHLRWPDGDYHNHPTGTADREIDMLEFLKANPRQEDQD
;
A
#
# COMPACT_ATOMS: atom_id res chain seq x y z
N MET A 1 40.27 -28.89 -33.29
CA MET A 1 39.94 -27.45 -33.22
C MET A 1 39.44 -27.16 -31.82
N SER A 2 40.25 -26.40 -31.08
CA SER A 2 40.33 -26.44 -29.62
C SER A 2 39.46 -25.37 -28.96
N LYS A 3 38.72 -25.81 -27.95
CA LYS A 3 38.25 -25.02 -26.81
C LYS A 3 39.35 -24.08 -26.32
N LYS A 4 39.07 -22.78 -26.24
CA LYS A 4 39.66 -21.77 -25.32
C LYS A 4 39.25 -20.36 -25.77
N MET A 5 38.15 -19.85 -25.21
CA MET A 5 37.98 -18.42 -24.92
C MET A 5 36.65 -18.26 -24.18
N ASN A 6 36.73 -18.05 -22.87
CA ASN A 6 35.74 -17.33 -22.02
C ASN A 6 36.10 -17.54 -20.55
N ARG A 7 37.26 -17.04 -20.12
CA ARG A 7 37.64 -16.89 -18.71
C ARG A 7 38.36 -15.57 -18.40
N ALA A 8 38.18 -14.54 -19.23
CA ALA A 8 38.90 -13.28 -19.08
C ALA A 8 37.99 -12.04 -18.86
N LEU A 9 36.73 -12.24 -18.46
CA LEU A 9 35.80 -11.11 -18.20
C LEU A 9 35.18 -11.10 -16.79
N CYS A 10 35.77 -11.82 -15.83
CA CYS A 10 35.32 -11.85 -14.43
C CYS A 10 36.40 -11.37 -13.43
N GLY A 11 37.43 -10.68 -13.91
CA GLY A 11 38.58 -10.26 -13.09
C GLY A 11 38.80 -8.75 -13.00
N PHE A 12 37.89 -7.91 -13.51
CA PHE A 12 38.12 -6.47 -13.64
C PHE A 12 37.17 -5.57 -12.82
N LEU A 13 36.33 -6.16 -11.95
CA LEU A 13 35.35 -5.43 -11.13
C LEU A 13 35.59 -5.54 -9.62
N TYR A 14 36.83 -5.86 -9.20
CA TYR A 14 37.20 -5.99 -7.78
C TYR A 14 38.42 -5.15 -7.36
N MET A 15 38.86 -4.19 -8.19
CA MET A 15 39.90 -3.22 -7.83
C MET A 15 39.49 -1.78 -8.15
N LEU A 16 38.40 -1.34 -7.52
CA LEU A 16 37.99 0.06 -7.49
C LEU A 16 37.34 0.44 -6.16
N LEU A 17 37.83 -0.16 -5.07
CA LEU A 17 37.43 0.14 -3.69
C LEU A 17 38.65 0.16 -2.75
N ALA A 18 39.68 0.94 -3.11
CA ALA A 18 40.76 1.31 -2.22
C ALA A 18 41.53 2.50 -2.82
N GLY A 19 41.11 3.71 -2.48
CA GLY A 19 41.89 4.91 -2.82
C GLY A 19 41.02 6.12 -3.10
N LEU A 20 40.64 6.84 -2.04
CA LEU A 20 40.45 8.30 -2.03
C LEU A 20 40.21 8.73 -0.57
N LEU A 21 41.28 8.71 0.22
CA LEU A 21 41.40 9.44 1.49
C LEU A 21 42.62 10.35 1.39
N ALA A 22 42.41 11.59 0.94
CA ALA A 22 43.22 12.78 1.27
C ALA A 22 42.69 14.00 0.53
N SER A 23 42.54 15.13 1.25
CA SER A 23 42.32 16.51 0.77
C SER A 23 40.88 16.83 0.33
N CYS A 24 40.11 17.75 0.93
CA CYS A 24 40.44 19.05 1.52
C CYS A 24 39.61 19.34 2.77
N ALA A 25 40.28 19.77 3.85
CA ALA A 25 39.64 20.47 4.95
C ALA A 25 39.54 21.96 4.57
N ASN A 26 38.31 22.45 4.37
CA ASN A 26 38.02 23.88 4.45
C ASN A 26 37.03 24.07 5.59
N SER A 27 37.48 24.82 6.59
CA SER A 27 36.70 25.32 7.71
C SER A 27 35.56 26.19 7.19
N VAL A 28 34.34 25.67 7.25
CA VAL A 28 33.12 26.47 7.15
C VAL A 28 32.83 27.00 8.55
N SER A 29 32.71 28.32 8.66
CA SER A 29 32.40 29.05 9.89
C SER A 29 31.02 28.68 10.45
N ASP A 30 30.96 28.38 11.75
CA ASP A 30 29.80 27.89 12.52
C ASP A 30 28.66 28.90 12.79
N ASP A 31 28.63 30.09 12.15
CA ASP A 31 27.78 31.20 12.62
C ASP A 31 26.49 31.49 11.80
N MET A 32 25.89 30.49 11.15
CA MET A 32 24.60 30.66 10.44
C MET A 32 23.62 29.47 10.56
N ILE A 33 23.71 28.62 11.61
CA ILE A 33 22.64 27.64 11.93
C ILE A 33 21.72 28.24 13.01
N SER A 34 20.97 29.26 12.62
CA SER A 34 19.83 29.78 13.39
C SER A 34 18.56 29.24 12.74
N ALA A 35 17.79 28.45 13.50
CA ALA A 35 16.61 27.67 13.12
C ALA A 35 16.90 26.36 12.35
N ALA A 36 17.72 25.48 12.95
CA ALA A 36 17.60 24.05 12.69
C ALA A 36 16.18 23.61 13.07
N ALA A 37 15.33 23.41 12.06
CA ALA A 37 14.07 22.71 12.22
C ALA A 37 14.38 21.37 12.88
N ARG A 38 13.99 21.21 14.15
CA ARG A 38 14.12 19.94 14.86
C ARG A 38 13.35 18.90 14.06
N PHE A 39 14.07 17.84 13.73
CA PHE A 39 13.64 16.68 12.95
C PHE A 39 12.31 16.13 13.45
N PRO A 40 11.51 15.46 12.61
CA PRO A 40 10.47 14.60 13.13
C PRO A 40 11.16 13.42 13.80
N VAL A 41 11.33 13.57 15.11
CA VAL A 41 11.68 12.51 16.05
C VAL A 41 10.59 11.46 15.93
N CYS A 42 10.95 10.20 15.66
CA CYS A 42 9.97 9.14 15.80
C CYS A 42 9.38 9.16 17.20
N SER A 43 8.07 9.00 17.30
CA SER A 43 7.38 8.88 18.57
C SER A 43 6.48 7.65 18.54
N GLU A 44 6.41 6.95 19.66
CA GLU A 44 5.46 5.84 19.82
C GLU A 44 4.02 6.30 19.52
N ALA A 45 3.68 7.54 19.90
CA ALA A 45 2.34 8.09 19.75
C ALA A 45 1.90 8.36 18.30
N THR A 46 2.83 8.81 17.44
CA THR A 46 2.50 9.28 16.08
C THR A 46 3.25 8.56 14.97
N GLY A 47 4.16 7.64 15.29
CA GLY A 47 5.14 7.13 14.34
C GLY A 47 6.11 8.23 13.96
N LEU A 48 6.05 8.71 12.72
CA LEU A 48 6.72 9.96 12.39
C LEU A 48 6.08 11.12 13.16
N ALA A 49 6.85 12.13 13.55
CA ALA A 49 6.30 13.34 14.16
C ALA A 49 5.71 14.34 13.15
N ALA A 50 5.80 14.05 11.85
CA ALA A 50 5.21 14.86 10.79
C ALA A 50 4.85 13.99 9.58
N PRO A 51 3.89 14.43 8.73
CA PRO A 51 3.61 13.80 7.45
C PRO A 51 4.84 13.63 6.58
N LEU A 52 4.86 12.57 5.77
CA LEU A 52 5.92 12.37 4.79
C LEU A 52 6.06 13.57 3.85
N PRO A 53 7.29 14.03 3.57
CA PRO A 53 7.51 15.13 2.64
C PRO A 53 7.03 14.75 1.24
N ALA A 54 6.20 15.62 0.65
CA ALA A 54 5.85 15.51 -0.75
C ALA A 54 7.01 15.96 -1.64
N CYS A 55 7.10 15.40 -2.85
CA CYS A 55 8.08 15.82 -3.84
C CYS A 55 7.72 17.21 -4.40
N THR A 56 8.64 18.18 -4.34
CA THR A 56 8.42 19.52 -4.92
C THR A 56 9.56 19.92 -5.86
N PRO A 57 9.44 21.05 -6.60
CA PRO A 57 10.58 21.56 -7.37
C PRO A 57 11.80 21.88 -6.51
N GLU A 58 11.59 22.41 -5.30
CA GLU A 58 12.60 22.78 -4.31
C GLU A 58 13.17 21.55 -3.59
N THR A 59 12.33 20.54 -3.37
CA THR A 59 12.67 19.30 -2.68
C THR A 59 12.31 18.09 -3.53
N PRO A 60 13.00 17.88 -4.67
CA PRO A 60 12.67 16.79 -5.57
C PRO A 60 12.88 15.42 -4.92
N CYS A 61 12.15 14.44 -5.43
CA CYS A 61 12.35 13.04 -5.13
C CYS A 61 13.32 12.42 -6.13
N ASN A 62 14.38 11.83 -5.61
CA ASN A 62 15.52 11.32 -6.39
C ASN A 62 15.82 9.85 -6.10
N ARG A 63 15.19 9.26 -5.07
CA ARG A 63 15.30 7.84 -4.74
C ARG A 63 14.11 7.10 -5.31
N THR A 64 13.80 7.32 -6.59
CA THR A 64 12.62 6.73 -7.20
C THR A 64 12.73 5.22 -7.31
N ALA A 65 11.58 4.57 -7.16
CA ALA A 65 11.49 3.13 -7.38
C ALA A 65 11.87 2.79 -8.83
N SER A 66 12.41 1.60 -9.05
CA SER A 66 12.88 1.13 -10.37
C SER A 66 11.82 1.23 -11.47
N GLU A 67 10.56 1.00 -11.09
CA GLU A 67 9.38 1.05 -11.93
C GLU A 67 8.99 2.47 -12.37
N VAL A 68 9.51 3.51 -11.70
CA VAL A 68 9.29 4.93 -12.05
C VAL A 68 10.41 5.47 -12.99
N ALA A 69 11.18 4.55 -13.59
CA ALA A 69 12.14 4.79 -14.68
C ALA A 69 13.20 5.88 -14.42
N GLY A 70 13.76 5.93 -13.20
CA GLY A 70 14.90 6.80 -12.87
C GLY A 70 14.62 8.30 -13.03
N SER A 71 13.35 8.68 -13.10
CA SER A 71 12.95 10.07 -13.25
C SER A 71 13.01 10.80 -11.91
N THR A 72 13.48 12.06 -11.92
CA THR A 72 13.33 12.95 -10.77
C THR A 72 11.88 13.44 -10.72
N ILE A 73 11.18 13.16 -9.62
CA ILE A 73 9.79 13.61 -9.43
C ILE A 73 9.80 14.97 -8.72
N ARG A 74 9.09 15.94 -9.29
CA ARG A 74 9.06 17.35 -8.82
C ARG A 74 7.67 17.87 -8.50
N LYS A 75 6.63 17.09 -8.74
CA LYS A 75 5.25 17.48 -8.46
C LYS A 75 4.77 16.69 -7.24
N PRO A 76 4.02 17.30 -6.31
CA PRO A 76 3.56 16.59 -5.11
C PRO A 76 2.43 15.61 -5.40
N THR A 77 1.75 15.77 -6.54
CA THR A 77 0.55 15.02 -6.89
C THR A 77 0.62 14.61 -8.36
N VAL A 78 -0.11 13.53 -8.69
CA VAL A 78 -0.30 13.04 -10.06
C VAL A 78 -1.78 13.06 -10.37
N VAL A 79 -2.11 13.42 -11.60
CA VAL A 79 -3.48 13.39 -12.12
C VAL A 79 -3.68 12.00 -12.74
N PRO A 80 -4.59 11.17 -12.20
CA PRO A 80 -4.94 9.90 -12.83
C PRO A 80 -5.70 10.14 -14.13
N GLU A 81 -5.69 9.17 -15.05
CA GLU A 81 -6.37 9.32 -16.35
C GLU A 81 -7.89 9.29 -16.20
N CYS A 82 -8.41 8.38 -15.36
CA CYS A 82 -9.85 8.16 -15.13
C CYS A 82 -10.67 8.11 -16.44
N ALA A 83 -10.19 7.41 -17.46
CA ALA A 83 -10.91 7.23 -18.71
C ALA A 83 -12.15 6.34 -18.55
N ASP A 84 -13.08 6.38 -19.52
CA ASP A 84 -14.26 5.50 -19.54
C ASP A 84 -13.88 4.05 -19.14
N PRO A 85 -14.62 3.40 -18.23
CA PRO A 85 -15.99 3.73 -17.81
C PRO A 85 -16.11 4.53 -16.50
N TRP A 86 -15.06 5.20 -16.02
CA TRP A 86 -15.18 6.09 -14.86
C TRP A 86 -16.15 7.25 -15.17
N ASP A 87 -17.00 7.64 -14.21
CA ASP A 87 -17.94 8.76 -14.41
C ASP A 87 -17.25 10.12 -14.23
N GLU A 88 -16.24 10.16 -13.36
CA GLU A 88 -15.66 11.41 -12.89
C GLU A 88 -14.21 11.24 -12.42
N MET A 89 -13.37 12.20 -12.81
CA MET A 89 -12.12 12.49 -12.14
C MET A 89 -12.36 13.58 -11.07
N HIS A 90 -12.61 13.15 -9.83
CA HIS A 90 -12.83 14.07 -8.72
C HIS A 90 -11.55 14.81 -8.37
N THR A 91 -11.68 16.09 -8.03
CA THR A 91 -10.55 16.92 -7.62
C THR A 91 -10.92 17.78 -6.41
N GLN A 92 -10.05 17.83 -5.41
CA GLN A 92 -10.27 18.63 -4.20
C GLN A 92 -8.96 19.15 -3.60
N GLU A 93 -9.01 20.27 -2.88
CA GLU A 93 -7.87 20.82 -2.17
C GLU A 93 -7.88 20.38 -0.71
N VAL A 94 -6.83 19.71 -0.26
CA VAL A 94 -6.71 19.23 1.12
C VAL A 94 -5.32 19.51 1.66
N LEU A 95 -5.26 20.29 2.75
CA LEU A 95 -4.03 20.70 3.43
C LEU A 95 -2.94 21.24 2.47
N GLY A 96 -3.36 22.01 1.46
CA GLY A 96 -2.46 22.64 0.48
C GLY A 96 -2.05 21.74 -0.68
N PHE A 97 -2.69 20.58 -0.85
CA PHE A 97 -2.47 19.68 -1.98
C PHE A 97 -3.74 19.50 -2.81
N THR A 98 -3.61 19.60 -4.14
CA THR A 98 -4.65 19.17 -5.09
C THR A 98 -4.70 17.64 -5.16
N ARG A 99 -5.81 17.06 -4.74
CA ARG A 99 -6.02 15.61 -4.67
C ARG A 99 -6.97 15.13 -5.74
N HIS A 100 -6.79 13.88 -6.16
CA HIS A 100 -7.56 13.28 -7.23
C HIS A 100 -8.08 11.89 -6.86
N ALA A 101 -9.23 11.52 -7.43
CA ALA A 101 -9.77 10.17 -7.40
C ALA A 101 -10.54 9.89 -8.68
N CYS A 102 -10.62 8.62 -9.10
CA CYS A 102 -11.56 8.20 -10.12
C CYS A 102 -12.82 7.65 -9.45
N ILE A 103 -13.99 8.14 -9.85
CA ILE A 103 -15.28 7.76 -9.25
C ILE A 103 -16.13 7.05 -10.29
N TYR A 104 -16.70 5.92 -9.88
CA TYR A 104 -17.71 5.18 -10.62
C TYR A 104 -18.97 5.04 -9.75
N ARG A 105 -20.13 5.34 -10.30
CA ARG A 105 -21.45 5.27 -9.68
C ARG A 105 -22.28 4.22 -10.42
N PRO A 106 -22.71 3.14 -9.76
CA PRO A 106 -23.43 2.08 -10.43
C PRO A 106 -24.85 2.54 -10.81
N PRO A 107 -25.45 1.96 -11.86
CA PRO A 107 -26.82 2.24 -12.23
C PRO A 107 -27.81 2.07 -11.05
N GLY A 108 -28.74 3.02 -10.94
CA GLY A 108 -29.80 2.97 -9.93
C GLY A 108 -29.40 3.45 -8.53
N ALA A 109 -28.14 3.86 -8.30
CA ALA A 109 -27.75 4.58 -7.09
C ALA A 109 -28.56 5.90 -6.97
N SER A 110 -29.26 6.07 -5.85
CA SER A 110 -30.07 7.27 -5.58
C SER A 110 -30.39 7.40 -4.10
N ALA A 111 -31.00 8.53 -3.71
CA ALA A 111 -31.45 8.75 -2.33
C ALA A 111 -32.42 7.67 -1.80
N ASN A 112 -33.24 7.07 -2.68
CA ASN A 112 -34.19 6.01 -2.33
C ASN A 112 -33.63 4.59 -2.54
N SER A 113 -32.42 4.49 -3.10
CA SER A 113 -31.76 3.24 -3.43
C SER A 113 -30.27 3.43 -3.25
N LYS A 114 -29.87 3.67 -2.00
CA LYS A 114 -28.49 3.92 -1.61
C LYS A 114 -27.61 2.70 -1.93
N ARG A 115 -26.34 2.95 -2.22
CA ARG A 115 -25.33 1.94 -2.55
C ARG A 115 -24.16 1.97 -1.57
N PRO A 116 -23.52 0.83 -1.30
CA PRO A 116 -22.25 0.80 -0.59
C PRO A 116 -21.20 1.65 -1.30
N LEU A 117 -20.26 2.19 -0.53
CA LEU A 117 -19.07 2.88 -1.05
C LEU A 117 -17.86 2.00 -0.81
N VAL A 118 -17.09 1.70 -1.86
CA VAL A 118 -15.77 1.07 -1.77
C VAL A 118 -14.71 2.09 -2.17
N LEU A 119 -13.82 2.40 -1.24
CA LEU A 119 -12.61 3.16 -1.55
C LEU A 119 -11.48 2.20 -1.87
N TRP A 120 -10.76 2.46 -2.95
CA TRP A 120 -9.62 1.63 -3.38
C TRP A 120 -8.30 2.41 -3.40
N PHE A 121 -7.25 1.79 -2.88
CA PHE A 121 -5.92 2.39 -2.75
C PHE A 121 -4.85 1.54 -3.45
N HIS A 122 -4.10 2.19 -4.35
CA HIS A 122 -3.15 1.53 -5.24
C HIS A 122 -1.84 1.12 -4.54
N PRO A 123 -1.04 0.20 -5.14
CA PRO A 123 0.30 -0.13 -4.63
C PRO A 123 1.26 1.06 -4.77
N GLY A 124 2.39 1.01 -4.05
CA GLY A 124 3.38 2.09 -4.07
C GLY A 124 4.10 2.25 -5.42
N GLY A 125 5.07 3.16 -5.46
CA GLY A 125 5.95 3.34 -6.62
C GLY A 125 5.23 3.99 -7.81
N ASN A 126 4.93 3.22 -8.86
CA ASN A 126 4.24 3.69 -10.08
C ASN A 126 2.73 3.37 -10.09
N GLY A 127 2.16 2.92 -8.96
CA GLY A 127 0.73 2.63 -8.87
C GLY A 127 -0.14 3.87 -9.10
N THR A 128 -1.32 3.67 -9.67
CA THR A 128 -2.28 4.74 -9.95
C THR A 128 -3.71 4.32 -9.63
N ALA A 129 -4.60 5.29 -9.43
CA ALA A 129 -6.03 5.04 -9.22
C ALA A 129 -6.67 4.19 -10.35
N GLN A 130 -6.17 4.29 -11.58
CA GLN A 130 -6.69 3.55 -12.73
C GLN A 130 -6.58 2.03 -12.56
N MET A 131 -5.60 1.56 -11.78
CA MET A 131 -5.37 0.15 -11.52
C MET A 131 -6.56 -0.55 -10.84
N ALA A 132 -7.47 0.19 -10.20
CA ALA A 132 -8.72 -0.39 -9.69
C ALA A 132 -9.56 -1.04 -10.80
N GLY A 133 -9.48 -0.50 -12.02
CA GLY A 133 -10.18 -1.03 -13.19
C GLY A 133 -9.31 -1.91 -14.09
N THR A 134 -8.02 -1.61 -14.23
CA THR A 134 -7.14 -2.33 -15.16
C THR A 134 -6.46 -3.56 -14.57
N GLU A 135 -6.30 -3.62 -13.23
CA GLU A 135 -5.60 -4.72 -12.55
C GLU A 135 -6.38 -5.31 -11.37
N ALA A 136 -7.23 -4.53 -10.69
CA ALA A 136 -8.07 -5.07 -9.63
C ALA A 136 -9.42 -5.61 -10.15
N SER A 137 -9.81 -5.36 -11.40
CA SER A 137 -11.15 -5.72 -11.94
C SER A 137 -12.36 -5.20 -11.13
N LEU A 138 -12.16 -4.35 -10.12
CA LEU A 138 -13.23 -3.79 -9.29
C LEU A 138 -14.21 -2.95 -10.12
N LEU A 139 -13.69 -2.19 -11.10
CA LEU A 139 -14.53 -1.38 -11.98
C LEU A 139 -15.49 -2.23 -12.83
N PHE A 140 -15.10 -3.47 -13.16
CA PHE A 140 -15.97 -4.42 -13.87
C PHE A 140 -17.04 -5.02 -12.95
N LYS A 141 -16.74 -5.20 -11.65
CA LYS A 141 -17.68 -5.76 -10.66
C LYS A 141 -18.63 -4.71 -10.07
N ALA A 142 -18.21 -3.45 -10.01
CA ALA A 142 -18.95 -2.33 -9.41
C ALA A 142 -20.40 -2.15 -9.90
N PRO A 143 -20.78 -2.39 -11.18
CA PRO A 143 -22.16 -2.22 -11.63
C PRO A 143 -23.14 -3.22 -11.01
N ASP A 144 -22.69 -4.48 -10.80
CA ASP A 144 -23.60 -5.62 -10.61
C ASP A 144 -23.38 -6.41 -9.31
N TYR A 145 -22.22 -6.29 -8.66
CA TYR A 145 -21.93 -7.05 -7.44
C TYR A 145 -22.77 -6.57 -6.26
N ASP A 146 -23.50 -7.47 -5.60
CA ASP A 146 -24.36 -7.12 -4.46
C ASP A 146 -23.57 -7.10 -3.13
N LEU A 147 -23.15 -5.91 -2.71
CA LEU A 147 -22.62 -5.64 -1.37
C LEU A 147 -23.68 -5.23 -0.33
N THR A 148 -24.95 -5.16 -0.73
CA THR A 148 -26.06 -4.76 0.17
C THR A 148 -26.70 -5.94 0.88
N GLY A 149 -26.60 -7.14 0.31
CA GLY A 149 -27.39 -8.32 0.70
C GLY A 149 -28.81 -8.32 0.13
N ASP A 150 -29.17 -7.29 -0.64
CA ASP A 150 -30.43 -7.17 -1.37
C ASP A 150 -30.15 -7.27 -2.88
N PRO A 151 -30.50 -8.39 -3.52
CA PRO A 151 -30.22 -8.60 -4.94
C PRO A 151 -30.97 -7.63 -5.86
N LYS A 152 -31.91 -6.82 -5.35
CA LYS A 152 -32.58 -5.75 -6.10
C LYS A 152 -31.80 -4.43 -6.09
N ARG A 153 -30.72 -4.33 -5.30
CA ARG A 153 -29.83 -3.17 -5.21
C ARG A 153 -28.39 -3.57 -5.54
N PRO A 154 -28.15 -4.18 -6.73
CA PRO A 154 -26.79 -4.57 -7.10
C PRO A 154 -25.90 -3.35 -7.28
N GLY A 155 -24.60 -3.62 -7.21
CA GLY A 155 -23.53 -2.67 -7.43
C GLY A 155 -23.10 -1.89 -6.18
N PHE A 156 -21.99 -1.18 -6.33
CA PHE A 156 -21.42 -0.30 -5.31
C PHE A 156 -20.75 0.90 -5.98
N VAL A 157 -20.73 2.05 -5.30
CA VAL A 157 -19.93 3.21 -5.71
C VAL A 157 -18.47 2.86 -5.47
N LEU A 158 -17.62 3.04 -6.47
CA LEU A 158 -16.17 2.81 -6.39
C LEU A 158 -15.45 4.16 -6.48
N ALA A 159 -14.61 4.44 -5.50
CA ALA A 159 -13.73 5.60 -5.49
C ALA A 159 -12.26 5.16 -5.41
N ALA A 160 -11.55 5.18 -6.53
CA ALA A 160 -10.13 4.86 -6.57
C ALA A 160 -9.29 6.11 -6.29
N VAL A 161 -8.56 6.11 -5.18
CA VAL A 161 -7.87 7.30 -4.67
C VAL A 161 -6.45 7.37 -5.20
N GLN A 162 -6.03 8.52 -5.73
CA GLN A 162 -4.65 8.74 -6.16
C GLN A 162 -3.76 9.18 -4.99
N GLY A 163 -2.67 8.45 -4.77
CA GLY A 163 -1.61 8.77 -3.82
C GLY A 163 -0.80 10.01 -4.22
N ARG A 164 -0.03 10.54 -3.26
CA ARG A 164 0.90 11.66 -3.49
C ARG A 164 2.24 11.14 -3.95
N ASN A 165 3.02 12.01 -4.57
CA ASN A 165 4.45 11.78 -4.73
C ASN A 165 5.15 12.07 -3.41
N LEU A 166 5.61 11.03 -2.72
CA LEU A 166 6.20 11.12 -1.38
C LEU A 166 7.67 10.64 -1.39
N ARG A 167 8.46 11.22 -0.49
CA ARG A 167 9.76 10.68 -0.09
C ARG A 167 9.54 9.52 0.87
N PHE A 168 9.62 8.30 0.36
CA PHE A 168 9.17 7.13 1.10
C PHE A 168 10.25 6.61 2.06
N PRO A 169 9.92 6.32 3.34
CA PRO A 169 10.90 6.14 4.42
C PRO A 169 11.52 4.73 4.49
N THR A 170 11.92 4.17 3.34
CA THR A 170 12.52 2.83 3.24
C THR A 170 13.96 2.87 2.72
N ALA A 171 14.75 1.84 3.04
CA ALA A 171 16.16 1.73 2.66
C ALA A 171 16.31 1.51 1.15
N ALA A 172 15.37 0.78 0.53
CA ALA A 172 15.28 0.71 -0.91
C ALA A 172 14.80 2.06 -1.51
N PRO A 173 15.31 2.49 -2.68
CA PRO A 173 14.74 3.62 -3.40
C PRO A 173 13.26 3.36 -3.73
N ARG A 174 12.36 4.13 -3.09
CA ARG A 174 10.91 3.99 -3.18
C ARG A 174 10.18 5.32 -3.25
N ASP A 175 10.83 6.43 -3.60
CA ASP A 175 10.08 7.66 -3.87
C ASP A 175 9.09 7.42 -5.03
N GLY A 176 7.88 7.96 -4.91
CA GLY A 176 6.82 7.74 -5.90
C GLY A 176 5.42 7.94 -5.36
N HIS A 177 4.44 7.38 -6.05
CA HIS A 177 3.01 7.45 -5.72
C HIS A 177 2.72 6.58 -4.50
N HIS A 178 2.43 7.21 -3.36
CA HIS A 178 2.16 6.52 -2.10
C HIS A 178 1.03 7.20 -1.33
N HIS A 179 0.45 6.41 -0.43
CA HIS A 179 -0.36 6.84 0.68
C HIS A 179 0.48 6.78 1.96
N ASP A 180 0.49 7.88 2.71
CA ASP A 180 1.26 8.01 3.95
C ASP A 180 0.61 7.22 5.08
N PHE A 181 1.22 6.09 5.44
CA PHE A 181 0.86 5.31 6.62
C PHE A 181 1.87 5.43 7.77
N TYR A 182 2.92 6.23 7.63
CA TYR A 182 3.96 6.37 8.65
C TYR A 182 3.71 7.53 9.61
N PHE A 183 2.98 8.55 9.18
CA PHE A 183 2.45 9.58 10.07
C PHE A 183 1.07 9.20 10.58
N ARG A 184 0.97 8.83 11.85
CA ARG A 184 -0.20 8.18 12.46
C ARG A 184 -0.59 8.83 13.77
N ASP A 185 -0.86 10.14 13.75
CA ASP A 185 -1.51 10.84 14.85
C ASP A 185 -2.98 10.39 14.98
N LEU A 186 -3.21 9.33 15.74
CA LEU A 186 -4.55 8.75 15.90
C LEU A 186 -5.49 9.63 16.75
N GLN A 187 -4.96 10.60 17.49
CA GLN A 187 -5.77 11.56 18.25
C GLN A 187 -6.34 12.66 17.36
N SER A 188 -5.59 13.05 16.33
CA SER A 188 -6.06 13.97 15.29
C SER A 188 -5.78 13.41 13.88
N PRO A 189 -6.47 12.33 13.44
CA PRO A 189 -6.08 11.62 12.21
C PRO A 189 -6.02 12.50 10.96
N SER A 190 -6.88 13.52 10.85
CA SER A 190 -6.87 14.47 9.73
C SER A 190 -5.66 15.42 9.71
N THR A 191 -4.71 15.33 10.65
CA THR A 191 -3.40 16.00 10.49
C THR A 191 -2.55 15.29 9.43
N ASN A 192 -2.80 14.00 9.16
CA ASN A 192 -2.24 13.30 8.02
C ASN A 192 -2.98 13.73 6.73
N PRO A 193 -2.28 14.31 5.72
CA PRO A 193 -2.93 14.78 4.48
C PRO A 193 -3.60 13.69 3.65
N ASP A 194 -3.16 12.44 3.73
CA ASP A 194 -3.81 11.33 3.03
C ASP A 194 -5.10 10.89 3.76
N ILE A 195 -5.11 10.86 5.10
CA ILE A 195 -6.33 10.62 5.89
C ILE A 195 -7.34 11.76 5.66
N ALA A 196 -6.92 13.01 5.79
CA ALA A 196 -7.77 14.18 5.55
C ALA A 196 -8.40 14.19 4.15
N ASN A 197 -7.63 13.71 3.15
CA ASN A 197 -8.13 13.60 1.79
C ASN A 197 -9.26 12.57 1.68
N VAL A 198 -9.07 11.42 2.30
CA VAL A 198 -10.09 10.37 2.31
C VAL A 198 -11.33 10.82 3.07
N ASP A 199 -11.18 11.52 4.20
CA ASP A 199 -12.31 12.08 4.93
C ASP A 199 -13.14 13.02 4.05
N ALA A 200 -12.49 13.99 3.41
CA ALA A 200 -13.15 14.96 2.54
C ALA A 200 -13.84 14.29 1.35
N LEU A 201 -13.23 13.25 0.78
CA LEU A 201 -13.82 12.49 -0.32
C LEU A 201 -15.06 11.70 0.13
N ILE A 202 -15.00 11.02 1.28
CA ILE A 202 -16.14 10.31 1.86
C ILE A 202 -17.28 11.29 2.15
N ASP A 203 -16.97 12.42 2.78
CA ASP A 203 -17.95 13.44 3.13
C ASP A 203 -18.62 14.03 1.88
N ALA A 204 -17.85 14.30 0.82
CA ALA A 204 -18.37 14.77 -0.45
C ALA A 204 -19.30 13.73 -1.11
N LEU A 205 -18.89 12.47 -1.19
CA LEU A 205 -19.68 11.40 -1.79
C LEU A 205 -20.96 11.11 -1.00
N VAL A 206 -20.89 11.07 0.34
CA VAL A 206 -22.07 10.86 1.19
C VAL A 206 -23.05 12.02 1.05
N ALA A 207 -22.57 13.26 0.90
CA ALA A 207 -23.42 14.43 0.73
C ALA A 207 -24.26 14.39 -0.57
N GLU A 208 -23.91 13.58 -1.56
CA GLU A 208 -24.75 13.31 -2.74
C GLU A 208 -26.06 12.58 -2.38
N GLY A 209 -26.12 11.96 -1.20
CA GLY A 209 -27.30 11.28 -0.66
C GLY A 209 -27.55 9.87 -1.22
N ASN A 210 -26.69 9.37 -2.10
CA ASN A 210 -26.79 8.05 -2.75
C ASN A 210 -25.94 6.96 -2.06
N ILE A 211 -25.18 7.30 -1.02
CA ILE A 211 -24.34 6.35 -0.27
C ILE A 211 -25.09 5.77 0.94
N ASP A 212 -24.97 4.45 1.11
CA ASP A 212 -25.33 3.72 2.31
C ASP A 212 -24.19 3.86 3.34
N THR A 213 -24.39 4.76 4.31
CA THR A 213 -23.38 5.10 5.31
C THR A 213 -23.08 3.96 6.30
N SER A 214 -23.90 2.90 6.32
CA SER A 214 -23.58 1.67 7.06
C SER A 214 -22.57 0.78 6.32
N ARG A 215 -22.23 1.10 5.06
CA ARG A 215 -21.42 0.27 4.16
C ARG A 215 -20.38 1.09 3.40
N ILE A 216 -19.52 1.78 4.15
CA ILE A 216 -18.33 2.45 3.61
C ILE A 216 -17.13 1.55 3.88
N TYR A 217 -16.55 0.99 2.83
CA TYR A 217 -15.50 -0.02 2.89
C TYR A 217 -14.20 0.46 2.28
N LEU A 218 -13.09 -0.13 2.71
CA LEU A 218 -11.79 0.10 2.11
C LEU A 218 -11.22 -1.17 1.48
N MET A 219 -10.54 -0.99 0.37
CA MET A 219 -9.72 -2.00 -0.26
C MET A 219 -8.38 -1.39 -0.65
N GLY A 220 -7.32 -2.18 -0.57
CA GLY A 220 -6.01 -1.67 -0.95
C GLY A 220 -5.01 -2.76 -1.26
N TRP A 221 -3.96 -2.39 -1.97
CA TRP A 221 -2.89 -3.26 -2.41
C TRP A 221 -1.53 -2.72 -1.93
N SER A 222 -0.66 -3.56 -1.34
CA SER A 222 0.71 -3.17 -0.98
C SER A 222 0.71 -1.89 -0.12
N ASN A 223 1.39 -0.81 -0.50
CA ASN A 223 1.29 0.49 0.20
C ASN A 223 -0.17 0.93 0.49
N GLY A 224 -1.07 0.81 -0.48
CA GLY A 224 -2.49 1.11 -0.30
C GLY A 224 -3.19 0.16 0.69
N ALA A 225 -2.70 -1.08 0.81
CA ALA A 225 -3.17 -2.04 1.81
C ALA A 225 -2.73 -1.65 3.23
N PHE A 226 -1.46 -1.25 3.43
CA PHE A 226 -1.00 -0.68 4.71
C PHE A 226 -1.83 0.55 5.10
N PHE A 227 -2.02 1.48 4.16
CA PHE A 227 -2.82 2.68 4.41
C PHE A 227 -4.30 2.38 4.71
N SER A 228 -4.91 1.44 4.00
CA SER A 228 -6.31 1.03 4.26
C SER A 228 -6.49 0.48 5.67
N GLN A 229 -5.54 -0.32 6.15
CA GLN A 229 -5.54 -0.81 7.53
C GLN A 229 -5.43 0.34 8.53
N LEU A 230 -4.46 1.23 8.34
CA LEU A 230 -4.28 2.42 9.20
C LEU A 230 -5.55 3.25 9.25
N TYR A 231 -6.12 3.59 8.10
CA TYR A 231 -7.31 4.45 8.02
C TYR A 231 -8.49 3.80 8.75
N THR A 232 -8.70 2.49 8.56
CA THR A 232 -9.79 1.74 9.20
C THR A 232 -9.71 1.79 10.73
N ILE A 233 -8.50 1.64 11.26
CA ILE A 233 -8.21 1.70 12.69
C ILE A 233 -8.34 3.14 13.20
N ALA A 234 -7.74 4.11 12.52
CA ALA A 234 -7.76 5.52 12.91
C ALA A 234 -9.19 6.12 12.92
N ARG A 235 -10.09 5.60 12.08
CA ARG A 235 -11.47 6.07 11.93
C ARG A 235 -12.53 5.19 12.57
N ASP A 236 -12.12 4.23 13.38
CA ASP A 236 -13.09 3.38 14.05
C ASP A 236 -13.87 4.13 15.14
N THR A 237 -13.13 4.75 16.07
CA THR A 237 -13.72 5.53 17.18
C THR A 237 -13.90 7.01 16.81
N THR A 238 -13.17 7.53 15.82
CA THR A 238 -13.28 8.92 15.35
C THR A 238 -13.94 9.00 13.97
N ALA A 239 -15.11 9.62 13.87
CA ALA A 239 -15.77 9.85 12.58
C ALA A 239 -15.00 10.86 11.70
N THR A 240 -15.30 10.91 10.41
CA THR A 240 -14.90 12.04 9.54
C THR A 240 -15.52 13.35 10.06
N PRO A 241 -15.06 14.53 9.59
CA PRO A 241 -15.65 15.82 9.98
C PRO A 241 -17.16 15.91 9.79
N ALA A 242 -17.74 15.28 8.76
CA ALA A 242 -19.19 15.22 8.55
C ALA A 242 -19.91 14.06 9.28
N GLY A 243 -19.20 13.31 10.14
CA GLY A 243 -19.79 12.26 10.96
C GLY A 243 -19.85 10.88 10.30
N ASN A 244 -19.18 10.68 9.17
CA ASN A 244 -19.15 9.39 8.47
C ASN A 244 -18.13 8.43 9.09
N ARG A 245 -18.38 7.13 8.96
CA ARG A 245 -17.52 6.08 9.51
C ARG A 245 -17.38 4.94 8.52
N VAL A 246 -16.21 4.31 8.54
CA VAL A 246 -15.95 3.11 7.76
C VAL A 246 -16.39 1.88 8.53
N ALA A 247 -16.75 0.84 7.78
CA ALA A 247 -17.35 -0.39 8.30
C ALA A 247 -16.34 -1.54 8.37
N ALA A 248 -15.50 -1.70 7.35
CA ALA A 248 -14.52 -2.79 7.25
C ALA A 248 -13.47 -2.50 6.16
N ALA A 249 -12.37 -3.26 6.19
CA ALA A 249 -11.38 -3.26 5.12
C ALA A 249 -11.00 -4.66 4.65
N ALA A 250 -10.85 -4.84 3.34
CA ALA A 250 -10.31 -6.06 2.75
C ALA A 250 -9.10 -5.68 1.89
N VAL A 251 -7.92 -6.14 2.27
CA VAL A 251 -6.66 -5.67 1.69
C VAL A 251 -5.82 -6.83 1.17
N PHE A 252 -4.95 -6.54 0.21
CA PHE A 252 -4.06 -7.54 -0.39
C PHE A 252 -2.59 -7.17 -0.17
N SER A 253 -1.81 -8.15 0.29
CA SER A 253 -0.36 -8.05 0.46
C SER A 253 0.05 -6.90 1.40
N ALA A 254 -0.20 -7.06 2.71
CA ALA A 254 0.19 -6.08 3.72
C ALA A 254 0.79 -6.74 4.97
N GLY A 255 1.64 -5.99 5.65
CA GLY A 255 2.13 -6.26 7.00
C GLY A 255 1.56 -5.25 7.99
N SER A 256 2.35 -4.93 9.01
CA SER A 256 1.95 -3.97 10.04
C SER A 256 1.97 -2.54 9.51
N PRO A 257 0.84 -1.79 9.56
CA PRO A 257 0.84 -0.36 9.24
C PRO A 257 1.50 0.50 10.33
N PHE A 258 1.93 -0.12 11.42
CA PHE A 258 2.58 0.51 12.56
C PHE A 258 4.08 0.19 12.63
N ALA A 259 4.61 -0.48 11.61
CA ALA A 259 6.01 -0.80 11.49
C ALA A 259 6.90 0.46 11.55
N GLY A 260 8.15 0.26 11.95
CA GLY A 260 9.17 1.30 11.95
C GLY A 260 9.60 1.72 10.55
N ILE A 261 10.55 2.65 10.48
CA ILE A 261 11.18 3.08 9.23
C ILE A 261 12.63 2.60 9.19
N SER A 262 13.18 2.42 7.98
CA SER A 262 14.60 2.13 7.78
C SER A 262 15.37 3.26 7.11
N TRP A 263 14.68 4.33 6.71
CA TRP A 263 15.28 5.52 6.13
C TRP A 263 14.55 6.80 6.57
N ASP A 264 15.33 7.81 6.92
CA ASP A 264 14.87 9.13 7.34
C ASP A 264 14.71 10.05 6.11
N PRO A 265 13.47 10.38 5.70
CA PRO A 265 13.22 11.17 4.49
C PRO A 265 13.50 12.66 4.64
N PHE A 266 13.77 13.12 5.86
CA PHE A 266 14.05 14.52 6.17
C PHE A 266 15.56 14.78 6.13
N ASN A 267 16.37 13.83 6.61
CA ASN A 267 17.83 13.91 6.61
C ASN A 267 18.53 13.10 5.52
N LEU A 268 17.77 12.34 4.74
CA LEU A 268 18.28 11.53 3.63
C LEU A 268 19.32 10.48 4.06
N ARG A 269 19.11 9.83 5.20
CA ARG A 269 20.04 8.84 5.78
C ARG A 269 19.32 7.57 6.22
N ASN A 270 20.03 6.44 6.25
CA ASN A 270 19.50 5.22 6.83
C ASN A 270 19.32 5.39 8.35
N VAL A 271 18.27 4.77 8.87
CA VAL A 271 18.00 4.67 10.30
C VAL A 271 18.27 3.23 10.69
N LEU A 272 19.12 3.02 11.71
CA LEU A 272 19.21 1.72 12.35
C LEU A 272 17.98 1.62 13.25
N ASP A 273 17.34 0.46 13.28
CA ASP A 273 16.07 0.09 13.94
C ASP A 273 15.97 0.40 15.47
N GLU A 274 16.91 1.19 16.00
CA GLU A 274 17.03 1.64 17.39
C GLU A 274 16.22 2.93 17.69
N ASP A 275 15.55 3.54 16.70
CA ASP A 275 14.66 4.70 16.91
C ASP A 275 13.18 4.23 16.86
N ASP A 276 12.52 4.16 18.02
CA ASP A 276 11.13 3.70 18.31
C ASP A 276 10.02 4.33 17.45
N CYS A 277 10.01 4.03 16.14
CA CYS A 277 8.92 4.43 15.25
C CYS A 277 7.77 3.43 15.26
N GLN A 278 7.82 2.37 16.08
CA GLN A 278 6.73 1.42 16.31
C GLN A 278 6.04 1.76 17.63
N PRO A 279 4.70 1.73 17.73
CA PRO A 279 4.04 2.00 19.00
C PRO A 279 4.26 0.83 19.97
N THR A 280 4.35 1.13 21.26
CA THR A 280 4.43 0.12 22.34
C THR A 280 3.08 -0.56 22.58
N GLU A 281 1.98 0.14 22.31
CA GLU A 281 0.61 -0.37 22.36
C GLU A 281 -0.09 -0.09 21.03
N TYR A 282 -0.72 -1.09 20.44
CA TYR A 282 -1.55 -0.88 19.26
C TYR A 282 -2.88 -0.24 19.66
N PRO A 283 -3.42 0.67 18.82
CA PRO A 283 -4.75 1.22 19.05
C PRO A 283 -5.81 0.11 19.06
N GLU A 284 -6.86 0.31 19.84
CA GLU A 284 -8.04 -0.55 19.79
C GLU A 284 -8.86 -0.24 18.54
N SER A 285 -9.40 -1.27 17.90
CA SER A 285 -10.40 -1.13 16.86
C SER A 285 -11.29 -2.36 16.73
N GLU A 286 -12.59 -2.11 16.66
CA GLU A 286 -13.67 -3.06 16.47
C GLU A 286 -14.03 -3.27 14.99
N ASN A 287 -13.50 -2.42 14.09
CA ASN A 287 -13.70 -2.56 12.65
C ASN A 287 -12.91 -3.76 12.11
N PRO A 288 -13.57 -4.72 11.46
CA PRO A 288 -12.91 -5.94 10.99
C PRO A 288 -12.06 -5.69 9.74
N ILE A 289 -10.90 -6.34 9.69
CA ILE A 289 -9.94 -6.26 8.60
C ILE A 289 -9.62 -7.67 8.09
N LEU A 290 -9.76 -7.88 6.78
CA LEU A 290 -9.26 -9.08 6.09
C LEU A 290 -7.98 -8.75 5.34
N ILE A 291 -6.93 -9.52 5.60
CA ILE A 291 -5.66 -9.48 4.85
C ILE A 291 -5.58 -10.72 3.98
N VAL A 292 -5.69 -10.56 2.67
CA VAL A 292 -5.41 -11.60 1.68
C VAL A 292 -3.91 -11.54 1.32
N TYR A 293 -3.22 -12.68 1.36
CA TYR A 293 -1.79 -12.73 1.06
C TYR A 293 -1.38 -14.06 0.44
N ARG A 294 -0.21 -14.07 -0.21
CA ARG A 294 0.38 -15.27 -0.84
C ARG A 294 1.50 -15.85 0.03
N THR A 295 1.79 -17.13 -0.15
CA THR A 295 2.81 -17.86 0.64
C THR A 295 4.24 -17.43 0.36
N THR A 296 4.51 -16.77 -0.77
CA THR A 296 5.85 -16.34 -1.20
C THR A 296 5.79 -14.97 -1.84
N ASP A 297 5.50 -13.93 -1.06
CA ASP A 297 5.55 -12.54 -1.50
C ASP A 297 6.88 -11.93 -1.07
N SER A 298 7.72 -11.47 -2.01
CA SER A 298 9.06 -10.96 -1.66
C SER A 298 9.08 -9.50 -1.21
N ALA A 299 7.98 -8.77 -1.33
CA ALA A 299 7.91 -7.39 -0.86
C ALA A 299 7.23 -7.31 0.51
N VAL A 300 6.23 -8.17 0.75
CA VAL A 300 5.53 -8.31 2.03
C VAL A 300 5.49 -9.79 2.40
N PRO A 301 6.59 -10.33 2.94
CA PRO A 301 6.72 -11.74 3.19
C PRO A 301 5.69 -12.22 4.21
N CYS A 302 5.29 -13.47 4.07
CA CYS A 302 4.28 -14.00 4.97
C CYS A 302 4.84 -14.24 6.38
N ASP A 303 6.14 -14.51 6.54
CA ASP A 303 6.81 -14.74 7.83
C ASP A 303 8.24 -14.16 7.88
N SER A 304 8.82 -14.16 9.09
CA SER A 304 10.16 -13.64 9.36
C SER A 304 11.30 -14.38 8.65
N VAL A 305 11.15 -15.69 8.39
CA VAL A 305 12.16 -16.47 7.66
C VAL A 305 12.29 -15.97 6.22
N GLN A 306 11.17 -15.68 5.57
CA GLN A 306 11.18 -15.09 4.24
C GLN A 306 11.63 -13.63 4.26
N ALA A 307 11.24 -12.87 5.29
CA ALA A 307 11.69 -11.49 5.46
C ALA A 307 13.22 -11.38 5.55
N ASP A 308 13.84 -12.21 6.39
CA ASP A 308 15.30 -12.28 6.53
C ASP A 308 15.98 -12.63 5.20
N CYS A 309 15.38 -13.55 4.44
CA CYS A 309 15.94 -13.96 3.17
C CYS A 309 15.83 -12.90 2.07
N PHE A 310 14.67 -12.25 1.96
CA PHE A 310 14.44 -11.19 0.98
C PHE A 310 15.03 -9.84 1.42
N GLY A 311 15.46 -9.73 2.68
CA GLY A 311 15.95 -8.47 3.26
C GLY A 311 14.87 -7.41 3.28
N THR A 312 13.64 -7.78 3.64
CA THR A 312 12.52 -6.83 3.70
C THR A 312 12.60 -5.94 4.93
N GLU A 313 11.93 -4.80 4.84
CA GLU A 313 11.89 -3.81 5.91
C GLU A 313 11.20 -4.38 7.18
N PRO A 314 11.53 -3.88 8.38
CA PRO A 314 10.87 -4.28 9.62
C PRO A 314 9.34 -4.16 9.52
N GLY A 315 8.61 -5.12 10.08
CA GLY A 315 7.14 -5.13 10.13
C GLY A 315 6.41 -5.44 8.81
N TYR A 316 7.14 -5.82 7.75
CA TYR A 316 6.55 -6.25 6.46
C TYR A 316 6.17 -7.74 6.47
N THR A 317 6.10 -8.37 7.63
CA THR A 317 5.68 -9.76 7.80
C THR A 317 4.18 -9.86 8.07
N THR A 318 3.43 -10.50 7.16
CA THR A 318 1.96 -10.59 7.30
C THR A 318 1.52 -11.40 8.51
N LEU A 319 2.11 -12.58 8.76
CA LEU A 319 1.70 -13.43 9.88
C LEU A 319 2.05 -12.84 11.24
N ASP A 320 3.22 -12.23 11.38
CA ASP A 320 3.61 -11.58 12.64
C ASP A 320 2.63 -10.46 12.94
N TRP A 321 2.31 -9.62 11.95
CA TRP A 321 1.30 -8.57 12.13
C TRP A 321 -0.08 -9.10 12.50
N ILE A 322 -0.58 -10.15 11.84
CA ILE A 322 -1.88 -10.75 12.19
C ILE A 322 -1.88 -11.22 13.65
N ASN A 323 -0.80 -11.87 14.09
CA ASN A 323 -0.68 -12.36 15.46
C ASN A 323 -0.62 -11.21 16.47
N ASP A 324 0.19 -10.20 16.19
CA ASP A 324 0.35 -9.01 17.05
C ASP A 324 -0.95 -8.21 17.16
N ALA A 325 -1.64 -8.02 16.03
CA ALA A 325 -2.93 -7.33 15.97
C ALA A 325 -4.01 -8.07 16.78
N ILE A 326 -4.13 -9.38 16.60
CA ILE A 326 -5.08 -10.21 17.38
C ILE A 326 -4.73 -10.17 18.87
N ALA A 327 -3.45 -10.24 19.22
CA ALA A 327 -3.00 -10.16 20.61
C ALA A 327 -3.34 -8.80 21.25
N ALA A 328 -3.36 -7.73 20.45
CA ALA A 328 -3.79 -6.40 20.85
C ALA A 328 -5.31 -6.16 20.80
N GLY A 329 -6.10 -7.18 20.48
CA GLY A 329 -7.57 -7.09 20.46
C GLY A 329 -8.17 -6.58 19.14
N LEU A 330 -7.35 -6.33 18.11
CA LEU A 330 -7.84 -5.96 16.79
C LEU A 330 -8.54 -7.13 16.10
N LYS A 331 -9.63 -6.84 15.37
CA LYS A 331 -10.34 -7.84 14.55
C LYS A 331 -9.69 -8.04 13.19
N VAL A 332 -8.48 -8.58 13.18
CA VAL A 332 -7.75 -8.90 11.95
C VAL A 332 -7.87 -10.39 11.64
N GLN A 333 -8.12 -10.72 10.38
CA GLN A 333 -8.09 -12.09 9.88
C GLN A 333 -7.20 -12.19 8.63
N GLY A 334 -6.51 -13.32 8.51
CA GLY A 334 -5.67 -13.64 7.36
C GLY A 334 -6.30 -14.69 6.46
N LEU A 335 -6.30 -14.45 5.14
CA LEU A 335 -6.62 -15.45 4.13
C LEU A 335 -5.40 -15.70 3.25
N ILE A 336 -4.80 -16.87 3.41
CA ILE A 336 -3.73 -17.32 2.54
C ILE A 336 -4.32 -17.92 1.26
N ILE A 337 -3.85 -17.48 0.10
CA ILE A 337 -4.37 -17.94 -1.21
C ILE A 337 -3.36 -18.76 -2.02
N GLY A 338 -2.21 -19.08 -1.41
CA GLY A 338 -1.10 -19.78 -2.06
C GLY A 338 -0.32 -18.89 -3.04
N GLY A 339 0.90 -19.29 -3.37
CA GLY A 339 1.65 -18.69 -4.47
C GLY A 339 1.07 -19.08 -5.83
N LEU A 340 1.47 -18.38 -6.89
CA LEU A 340 1.15 -18.67 -8.30
C LEU A 340 1.63 -20.06 -8.81
N GLU A 341 2.05 -20.96 -7.92
CA GLU A 341 2.87 -22.12 -8.23
C GLU A 341 2.12 -23.37 -8.67
N ALA A 342 0.78 -23.36 -8.72
CA ALA A 342 0.02 -24.53 -9.17
C ALA A 342 -0.29 -24.56 -10.68
N GLY A 343 -0.03 -23.48 -11.42
CA GLY A 343 -0.26 -23.38 -12.87
C GLY A 343 1.04 -23.44 -13.65
N LYS A 344 1.42 -24.63 -14.14
CA LYS A 344 2.77 -24.95 -14.64
C LYS A 344 3.24 -24.27 -15.94
N ASN A 345 2.54 -23.26 -16.47
CA ASN A 345 2.95 -22.56 -17.69
C ASN A 345 2.96 -21.05 -17.44
N PHE A 346 4.07 -20.55 -16.88
CA PHE A 346 4.33 -19.12 -16.86
C PHE A 346 4.57 -18.61 -18.27
N ASP A 347 4.11 -17.39 -18.52
CA ASP A 347 4.33 -16.64 -19.75
C ASP A 347 5.85 -16.47 -19.98
N GLU A 348 6.41 -17.22 -20.92
CA GLU A 348 7.84 -17.20 -21.29
C GLU A 348 8.31 -15.81 -21.78
N THR A 349 7.41 -14.84 -21.88
CA THR A 349 7.65 -13.52 -22.48
C THR A 349 8.02 -12.41 -21.49
N MET A 350 8.05 -12.64 -20.16
CA MET A 350 8.49 -11.64 -19.18
C MET A 350 10.03 -11.39 -19.30
N PRO A 351 10.49 -10.31 -19.95
CA PRO A 351 11.91 -10.12 -20.28
C PRO A 351 12.76 -9.64 -19.09
N ALA A 352 12.16 -9.38 -17.94
CA ALA A 352 12.78 -8.68 -16.80
C ALA A 352 13.52 -9.60 -15.80
N CYS A 353 13.53 -10.91 -16.03
CA CYS A 353 13.94 -11.89 -15.03
C CYS A 353 15.14 -12.73 -15.51
N LEU A 354 16.37 -12.18 -15.48
CA LEU A 354 17.54 -12.84 -16.10
C LEU A 354 18.49 -13.59 -15.14
N ASP A 355 18.31 -13.56 -13.81
CA ASP A 355 19.15 -14.33 -12.88
C ASP A 355 18.49 -14.56 -11.49
N PHE A 356 18.27 -15.83 -11.08
CA PHE A 356 17.66 -16.21 -9.78
C PHE A 356 18.22 -17.51 -9.22
N SER A 357 19.52 -17.56 -8.91
CA SER A 357 20.15 -18.76 -8.33
C SER A 357 20.08 -18.89 -6.79
N GLY A 358 19.33 -18.03 -6.09
CA GLY A 358 19.11 -18.12 -4.64
C GLY A 358 17.63 -18.32 -4.29
N GLY A 359 17.26 -19.51 -3.82
CA GLY A 359 15.97 -19.74 -3.17
C GLY A 359 16.08 -19.43 -1.67
N CYS A 360 15.01 -18.88 -1.08
CA CYS A 360 14.94 -18.68 0.36
C CYS A 360 14.74 -19.99 1.12
N PRO A 361 15.15 -20.10 2.40
CA PRO A 361 14.82 -21.26 3.22
C PRO A 361 13.30 -21.43 3.37
N GLU A 362 12.83 -22.66 3.59
CA GLU A 362 11.42 -22.92 3.89
C GLU A 362 10.98 -22.18 5.17
N GLY A 363 10.01 -21.27 5.02
CA GLY A 363 9.28 -20.64 6.13
C GLY A 363 8.05 -21.45 6.59
N ASN A 364 7.35 -20.94 7.60
CA ASN A 364 6.12 -21.50 8.18
C ASN A 364 4.85 -21.28 7.32
N CYS A 365 4.95 -20.67 6.15
CA CYS A 365 3.86 -20.61 5.15
C CYS A 365 3.76 -21.93 4.36
N ARG A 366 3.62 -23.01 5.13
CA ARG A 366 3.99 -24.40 4.82
C ARG A 366 3.32 -24.95 3.56
N THR A 367 4.12 -25.10 2.50
CA THR A 367 4.07 -26.06 1.37
C THR A 367 4.25 -25.46 -0.02
N SER A 368 4.36 -24.13 -0.20
CA SER A 368 4.72 -23.63 -1.53
C SER A 368 6.16 -23.99 -1.86
N TYR A 369 6.37 -24.45 -3.10
CA TYR A 369 7.70 -24.49 -3.66
C TYR A 369 8.31 -23.09 -3.57
N LEU A 370 9.63 -23.05 -3.50
CA LEU A 370 10.34 -21.79 -3.40
C LEU A 370 10.35 -21.17 -4.78
N GLY A 371 9.51 -20.16 -4.97
CA GLY A 371 9.57 -19.33 -6.16
C GLY A 371 10.97 -18.72 -6.26
N VAL A 372 11.61 -18.88 -7.42
CA VAL A 372 12.68 -17.98 -7.86
C VAL A 372 12.26 -16.54 -7.56
N ALA A 373 13.16 -15.65 -7.13
CA ALA A 373 12.73 -14.34 -6.58
C ALA A 373 11.85 -13.49 -7.54
N CYS A 374 11.84 -13.78 -8.84
CA CYS A 374 10.84 -13.22 -9.75
C CYS A 374 9.41 -13.69 -9.48
N LEU A 375 9.20 -14.97 -9.20
CA LEU A 375 7.89 -15.52 -8.89
C LEU A 375 7.34 -14.94 -7.58
N SER A 376 8.21 -14.71 -6.60
CA SER A 376 7.81 -14.06 -5.35
C SER A 376 7.47 -12.59 -5.54
N LEU A 377 8.15 -11.90 -6.46
CA LEU A 377 7.77 -10.54 -6.83
C LEU A 377 6.45 -10.51 -7.59
N LEU A 378 6.18 -11.48 -8.48
CA LEU A 378 4.89 -11.58 -9.16
C LEU A 378 3.74 -11.90 -8.20
N ASN A 379 4.00 -12.66 -7.14
CA ASN A 379 3.03 -12.88 -6.08
C ASN A 379 2.61 -11.57 -5.40
N HIS A 380 3.53 -10.62 -5.26
CA HIS A 380 3.24 -9.27 -4.80
C HIS A 380 2.52 -8.42 -5.85
N LEU A 381 3.05 -8.45 -7.09
CA LEU A 381 2.65 -7.60 -8.20
C LEU A 381 1.37 -8.06 -8.92
N ARG A 382 0.73 -9.13 -8.49
CA ARG A 382 -0.55 -9.57 -9.07
C ARG A 382 -1.65 -9.58 -8.03
N TRP A 383 -2.56 -8.64 -8.20
CA TRP A 383 -3.85 -8.64 -7.54
C TRP A 383 -4.55 -10.01 -7.69
N PRO A 384 -5.28 -10.50 -6.68
CA PRO A 384 -5.90 -11.81 -6.75
C PRO A 384 -7.24 -11.80 -7.50
N ASP A 385 -7.26 -11.17 -8.68
CA ASP A 385 -8.41 -11.25 -9.61
C ASP A 385 -8.52 -12.65 -10.25
N GLY A 386 -9.69 -12.94 -10.81
CA GLY A 386 -9.92 -14.16 -11.59
C GLY A 386 -9.36 -14.12 -13.01
N ASP A 387 -8.89 -12.96 -13.50
CA ASP A 387 -8.60 -12.72 -14.91
C ASP A 387 -7.22 -13.23 -15.32
N TYR A 388 -6.21 -13.08 -14.47
CA TYR A 388 -4.87 -13.65 -14.71
C TYR A 388 -4.79 -15.18 -14.54
N HIS A 389 -5.94 -15.81 -14.34
CA HIS A 389 -6.10 -17.16 -13.83
C HIS A 389 -7.00 -18.05 -14.70
N ASN A 390 -7.16 -17.71 -15.99
CA ASN A 390 -7.65 -18.60 -17.07
C ASN A 390 -6.73 -19.82 -17.33
N HIS A 391 -6.18 -20.39 -16.27
CA HIS A 391 -5.44 -21.63 -16.26
C HIS A 391 -6.44 -22.78 -16.15
N PRO A 392 -6.26 -23.90 -16.89
CA PRO A 392 -7.15 -25.07 -16.88
C PRO A 392 -7.28 -25.78 -15.52
N THR A 393 -6.65 -25.27 -14.46
CA THR A 393 -6.65 -25.81 -13.09
C THR A 393 -7.42 -24.97 -12.08
N GLY A 394 -8.07 -23.88 -12.50
CA GLY A 394 -9.09 -23.19 -11.69
C GLY A 394 -8.59 -22.55 -10.39
N THR A 395 -7.65 -21.60 -10.47
CA THR A 395 -7.43 -20.69 -9.34
C THR A 395 -8.60 -19.72 -9.28
N ALA A 396 -9.37 -19.82 -8.19
CA ALA A 396 -10.58 -19.02 -7.97
C ALA A 396 -10.23 -17.53 -7.83
N ASP A 397 -11.07 -16.66 -8.39
CA ASP A 397 -11.09 -15.23 -8.09
C ASP A 397 -11.21 -15.04 -6.56
N ARG A 398 -10.18 -14.50 -5.91
CA ARG A 398 -10.18 -14.28 -4.45
C ARG A 398 -10.54 -12.84 -4.10
N GLU A 399 -10.69 -11.96 -5.09
CA GLU A 399 -11.36 -10.69 -4.88
C GLU A 399 -12.82 -10.90 -4.43
N ILE A 400 -13.47 -11.98 -4.89
CA ILE A 400 -14.80 -12.36 -4.40
C ILE A 400 -14.79 -12.62 -2.88
N ASP A 401 -13.76 -13.28 -2.34
CA ASP A 401 -13.65 -13.51 -0.89
C ASP A 401 -13.54 -12.17 -0.13
N MET A 402 -12.85 -11.19 -0.72
CA MET A 402 -12.72 -9.84 -0.17
C MET A 402 -14.06 -9.10 -0.18
N LEU A 403 -14.79 -9.14 -1.30
CA LEU A 403 -16.11 -8.51 -1.43
C LEU A 403 -17.16 -9.17 -0.53
N GLU A 404 -17.16 -10.49 -0.40
CA GLU A 404 -18.05 -11.22 0.53
C GLU A 404 -17.73 -10.88 1.99
N PHE A 405 -16.45 -10.74 2.35
CA PHE A 405 -16.08 -10.25 3.67
C PHE A 405 -16.64 -8.85 3.94
N LEU A 406 -16.49 -7.91 3.00
CA LEU A 406 -17.04 -6.56 3.16
C LEU A 406 -18.57 -6.60 3.30
N LYS A 407 -19.26 -7.35 2.44
CA LYS A 407 -20.72 -7.55 2.49
C LYS A 407 -21.21 -8.04 3.85
N ALA A 408 -20.46 -8.96 4.48
CA ALA A 408 -20.81 -9.56 5.76
C ALA A 408 -20.57 -8.65 6.97
N ASN A 409 -19.85 -7.53 6.79
CA ASN A 409 -19.44 -6.63 7.88
C ASN A 409 -19.93 -5.19 7.65
N PRO A 410 -21.24 -4.95 7.47
CA PRO A 410 -21.76 -3.59 7.55
C PRO A 410 -21.54 -3.04 8.97
N ARG A 411 -21.36 -1.74 9.10
CA ARG A 411 -21.35 -1.08 10.40
C ARG A 411 -22.71 -1.26 11.04
N GLN A 412 -22.72 -1.75 12.28
CA GLN A 412 -23.96 -1.75 13.07
C GLN A 412 -24.29 -0.29 13.38
N GLU A 413 -25.50 0.15 13.03
CA GLU A 413 -25.96 1.46 13.49
C GLU A 413 -25.98 1.41 15.02
N ASP A 414 -25.29 2.37 15.64
CA ASP A 414 -25.37 2.57 17.08
C ASP A 414 -26.87 2.75 17.41
N GLN A 415 -27.44 1.78 18.11
CA GLN A 415 -28.82 1.88 18.60
C GLN A 415 -28.83 2.89 19.75
N ASP A 416 -28.74 4.17 19.41
CA ASP A 416 -28.85 5.29 20.35
C ASP A 416 -30.25 5.41 20.96
#